data_AF-A0A6A6HK77-F1
#
_entry.id   AF-A0A6A6HK77-F1
#
_cell.length_a   1.000
_cell.length_b   1.000
_cell.length_c   1.000
_cell.angle_alpha   90.00
_cell.angle_beta   90.00
_cell.angle_gamma   90.00
#
_symmetry.space_group_name_H-M   'P 1'
#
loop_
_entity.id
_entity.type
_entity.pdbx_description
1 polymer ?
#
loop_
_entity_poly.entity_id
_entity_poly.type
_entity_poly.pdbx_seq_one_letter_code
_entity_poly.pdbx_strand_id
1 'polypeptide(L)'
;MTFWRPIHGPNRDWPLALCDAQTVNVNLDGEVSDYVTPFKSREHCVLYHRENHRWYYLSDQEIGEGLLFRQYDSGLGNGSGTPHASFMNPNGTGTEARHSVEARLVVFWD
;
A
#
# COMPACT_ATOMS: atom_id res chain seq x y z
N MET A 1 -0.74 10.00 -6.00
CA MET A 1 -1.31 8.67 -6.34
C MET A 1 -0.19 7.68 -6.59
N THR A 2 -0.46 6.39 -6.48
CA THR A 2 0.50 5.31 -6.71
C THR A 2 -0.12 4.26 -7.62
N PHE A 3 0.63 3.87 -8.64
CA PHE A 3 0.34 2.72 -9.48
C PHE A 3 1.26 1.56 -9.08
N TRP A 4 0.71 0.37 -8.88
CA TRP A 4 1.45 -0.83 -8.52
C TRP A 4 0.99 -2.01 -9.36
N ARG A 5 1.92 -2.86 -9.81
CA ARG A 5 1.58 -4.12 -10.48
C ARG A 5 2.69 -5.17 -10.33
N PRO A 6 2.36 -6.46 -10.43
CA PRO A 6 3.37 -7.49 -10.64
C PRO A 6 4.00 -7.37 -12.02
N ILE A 7 5.27 -7.78 -12.12
CA ILE A 7 6.00 -7.88 -13.41
C ILE A 7 6.22 -9.34 -13.85
N HIS A 8 5.92 -10.29 -12.97
CA HIS A 8 5.76 -11.72 -13.25
C HIS A 8 4.44 -12.19 -12.65
N GLY A 9 3.70 -13.06 -13.35
CA GLY A 9 2.33 -13.44 -12.98
C GLY A 9 2.05 -14.93 -13.15
N PRO A 10 1.03 -15.44 -12.45
CA PRO A 10 0.21 -14.74 -11.45
C PRO A 10 0.98 -14.52 -10.12
N ASN A 11 0.79 -13.36 -9.48
CA ASN A 11 1.43 -13.07 -8.20
C ASN A 11 0.72 -13.77 -7.03
N ARG A 12 1.32 -14.86 -6.56
CA ARG A 12 0.79 -15.67 -5.45
C ARG A 12 1.62 -15.62 -4.18
N ASP A 13 2.88 -15.20 -4.22
CA ASP A 13 3.82 -15.29 -3.10
C ASP A 13 3.52 -14.26 -1.98
N TRP A 14 3.66 -12.97 -2.29
CA TRP A 14 3.39 -11.86 -1.35
C TRP A 14 2.48 -10.80 -1.98
N PRO A 15 1.19 -11.05 -2.25
CA PRO A 15 0.28 -10.06 -2.83
C PRO A 15 0.24 -8.74 -2.04
N LEU A 16 -0.10 -7.65 -2.73
CA LEU A 16 -0.30 -6.35 -2.11
C LEU A 16 -1.75 -6.22 -1.65
N ALA A 17 -1.95 -6.07 -0.34
CA ALA A 17 -3.24 -5.74 0.23
C ALA A 17 -3.40 -4.22 0.37
N LEU A 18 -4.60 -3.73 0.06
CA LEU A 18 -5.05 -2.36 0.30
C LEU A 18 -6.10 -2.35 1.41
N CYS A 19 -5.94 -1.46 2.38
CA CYS A 19 -6.95 -1.21 3.40
C CYS A 19 -7.96 -0.19 2.87
N ASP A 20 -9.25 -0.46 3.06
CA ASP A 20 -10.30 0.53 2.82
C ASP A 20 -10.12 1.72 3.75
N ALA A 21 -9.72 2.85 3.19
CA ALA A 21 -9.46 4.08 3.93
C ALA A 21 -10.69 4.59 4.71
N GLN A 22 -11.91 4.21 4.34
CA GLN A 22 -13.12 4.56 5.09
C GLN A 22 -13.25 3.81 6.42
N THR A 23 -12.46 2.75 6.61
CA THR A 23 -12.41 1.97 7.85
C THR A 23 -11.31 2.41 8.80
N VAL A 24 -10.50 3.38 8.40
CA VAL A 24 -9.32 3.82 9.14
C VAL A 24 -9.62 5.15 9.82
N ASN A 25 -9.45 5.19 11.14
CA ASN A 25 -9.41 6.45 11.86
C ASN A 25 -7.94 6.82 12.10
N VAL A 26 -7.35 7.63 11.22
CA VAL A 26 -5.91 7.95 11.29
C VAL A 26 -5.49 8.54 12.65
N ASN A 27 -6.38 9.25 13.34
CA ASN A 27 -6.06 9.88 14.63
C ASN A 27 -5.99 8.86 15.78
N LEU A 28 -6.62 7.70 15.64
CA LEU A 28 -6.65 6.64 16.65
C LEU A 28 -5.83 5.41 16.25
N ASP A 29 -5.69 5.19 14.95
CA ASP A 29 -5.07 4.00 14.37
C ASP A 29 -3.69 4.30 13.81
N GLY A 30 -3.39 5.57 13.51
CA GLY A 30 -2.16 6.01 12.88
C GLY A 30 -1.19 6.62 13.89
N GLU A 31 0.10 6.36 13.69
CA GLU A 31 1.19 7.04 14.37
C GLU A 31 2.18 7.60 13.35
N VAL A 32 2.42 8.90 13.44
CA VAL A 32 3.41 9.57 12.59
C VAL A 32 4.79 9.14 13.04
N SER A 33 5.61 8.71 12.09
CA SER A 33 6.95 8.21 12.32
C SER A 33 7.90 8.72 11.26
N ASP A 34 9.11 9.09 11.68
CA ASP A 34 10.18 9.48 10.79
C ASP A 34 11.04 8.29 10.41
N TYR A 35 11.14 8.05 9.12
CA TYR A 35 12.18 7.21 8.56
C TYR A 35 13.43 8.06 8.34
N VAL A 36 14.35 8.00 9.30
CA VAL A 36 15.60 8.75 9.29
C VAL A 36 16.76 7.87 8.81
N THR A 37 17.45 8.34 7.78
CA THR A 37 18.71 7.79 7.29
C THR A 37 19.77 8.89 7.28
N PRO A 38 21.08 8.56 7.17
CA PRO A 38 22.14 9.58 7.15
C PRO A 38 21.98 10.65 6.04
N PHE A 39 21.22 10.36 4.99
CA PHE A 39 21.10 11.24 3.82
C PHE A 39 19.70 11.81 3.59
N LYS A 40 18.68 11.26 4.25
CA LYS A 40 17.27 11.60 4.03
C LYS A 40 16.44 11.32 5.29
N SER A 41 15.53 12.23 5.60
CA SER A 41 14.35 11.95 6.44
C SER A 41 13.12 11.86 5.56
N ARG A 42 12.18 10.99 5.94
CA ARG A 42 10.84 10.91 5.36
C ARG A 42 9.83 10.67 6.47
N GLU A 43 8.81 11.50 6.52
CA GLU A 43 7.64 11.24 7.35
C GLU A 43 6.81 10.12 6.71
N HIS A 44 6.35 9.19 7.53
CA HIS A 44 5.33 8.22 7.17
C HIS A 44 4.38 8.03 8.35
N CYS A 45 3.25 7.38 8.09
CA CYS A 45 2.30 6.98 9.13
C CYS A 45 2.33 5.46 9.23
N VAL A 46 2.58 4.94 10.43
CA VAL A 46 2.41 3.52 10.76
C VAL A 46 0.96 3.30 11.16
N LEU A 47 0.34 2.26 10.64
CA LEU A 47 -1.04 1.89 10.98
C LEU A 47 -1.04 0.72 11.96
N TYR A 48 -1.71 0.91 13.10
CA TYR A 48 -2.00 -0.14 14.06
C TYR A 48 -3.24 -0.92 13.65
N HIS A 49 -3.17 -2.25 13.76
CA HIS A 49 -4.31 -3.12 13.46
C HIS A 49 -5.53 -2.79 14.32
N ARG A 50 -6.70 -2.74 13.68
CA ARG A 50 -8.02 -2.73 14.30
C ARG A 50 -8.92 -3.75 13.63
N GLU A 51 -9.85 -4.34 14.40
CA GLU A 51 -10.78 -5.36 13.90
C GLU A 51 -11.71 -4.84 12.81
N ASN A 52 -12.00 -3.53 12.78
CA ASN A 52 -12.88 -2.93 11.79
C ASN A 52 -12.17 -2.60 10.46
N HIS A 53 -10.83 -2.71 10.40
CA HIS A 53 -10.09 -2.49 9.16
C HIS A 53 -10.45 -3.54 8.12
N ARG A 54 -10.84 -3.11 6.93
CA ARG A 54 -11.15 -4.02 5.82
C ARG A 54 -10.02 -4.01 4.81
N TRP A 55 -9.39 -5.17 4.64
CA TRP A 55 -8.28 -5.39 3.73
C TRP A 55 -8.71 -6.18 2.50
N TYR A 56 -8.26 -5.75 1.33
CA TYR A 56 -8.56 -6.35 0.04
C TYR A 56 -7.28 -6.56 -0.76
N TYR A 57 -7.24 -7.62 -1.56
CA TYR A 57 -6.15 -7.88 -2.50
C TYR A 57 -6.71 -8.55 -3.75
N LEU A 58 -5.99 -8.48 -4.87
CA LEU A 58 -6.32 -9.27 -6.05
C LEU A 58 -5.65 -10.63 -5.95
N SER A 59 -6.45 -11.69 -5.87
CA SER A 59 -5.95 -13.07 -5.96
C SER A 59 -5.51 -13.36 -7.38
N ASP A 60 -4.40 -14.11 -7.53
CA ASP A 60 -3.83 -14.50 -8.82
C ASP A 60 -3.59 -13.32 -9.77
N GLN A 61 -3.20 -12.16 -9.22
CA GLN A 61 -3.05 -10.95 -10.00
C GLN A 61 -2.06 -11.12 -11.16
N GLU A 62 -2.54 -10.86 -12.36
CA GLU A 62 -1.79 -11.00 -13.60
C GLU A 62 -1.00 -9.72 -13.94
N ILE A 63 0.00 -9.84 -14.81
CA ILE A 63 0.88 -8.73 -15.21
C ILE A 63 0.14 -7.54 -15.87
N GLY A 64 -1.06 -7.80 -16.42
CA GLY A 64 -1.95 -6.82 -17.04
C GLY A 64 -2.87 -6.09 -16.06
N GLU A 65 -2.89 -6.51 -14.79
CA GLU A 65 -3.76 -5.97 -13.76
C GLU A 65 -2.97 -5.05 -12.82
N GLY A 66 -3.33 -3.77 -12.81
CA GLY A 66 -2.69 -2.76 -11.98
C GLY A 66 -3.59 -2.26 -10.87
N LEU A 67 -2.98 -1.98 -9.72
CA LEU A 67 -3.59 -1.27 -8.61
C LEU A 67 -3.28 0.22 -8.73
N LEU A 68 -4.31 1.06 -8.61
CA LEU A 68 -4.16 2.51 -8.50
C LEU A 68 -4.80 2.97 -7.19
N PHE A 69 -4.03 3.60 -6.33
CA PHE A 69 -4.49 4.05 -5.02
C PHE A 69 -3.84 5.38 -4.62
N ARG A 70 -4.42 6.05 -3.63
CA ARG A 70 -3.96 7.36 -3.15
C ARG A 70 -2.93 7.16 -2.05
N GLN A 71 -1.77 7.82 -2.16
CA GLN A 71 -0.79 7.84 -1.06
C GLN A 71 -0.93 9.07 -0.16
N TYR A 72 -1.26 10.21 -0.74
CA TYR A 72 -1.47 11.47 -0.03
C TYR A 72 -2.26 12.43 -0.92
N ASP A 73 -3.00 13.33 -0.28
CA ASP A 73 -3.71 14.46 -0.89
C ASP A 73 -3.63 15.65 0.07
N SER A 74 -2.97 16.73 -0.37
CA SER A 74 -2.77 17.94 0.43
C SER A 74 -4.07 18.69 0.72
N GLY A 75 -5.12 18.52 -0.10
CA GLY A 75 -6.44 19.10 0.14
C GLY A 75 -7.25 18.37 1.22
N LEU A 76 -6.89 17.12 1.52
CA LEU A 76 -7.55 16.30 2.54
C LEU A 76 -6.73 16.18 3.84
N GLY A 77 -5.44 16.52 3.81
CA GLY A 77 -4.56 16.51 4.96
C GLY A 77 -4.12 15.10 5.39
N ASN A 78 -3.80 14.96 6.69
CA ASN A 78 -3.29 13.71 7.26
C ASN A 78 -4.33 12.58 7.19
N GLY A 79 -3.87 11.36 6.94
CA GLY A 79 -4.76 10.20 6.77
C GLY A 79 -5.46 10.11 5.42
N SER A 80 -5.09 10.97 4.47
CA SER A 80 -5.58 10.87 3.10
C SER A 80 -5.04 9.62 2.37
N GLY A 81 -3.95 9.00 2.82
CA GLY A 81 -3.41 7.80 2.18
C GLY A 81 -4.30 6.56 2.30
N THR A 82 -4.15 5.63 1.36
CA THR A 82 -4.66 4.25 1.42
C THR A 82 -3.56 3.37 2.03
N PRO A 83 -3.74 2.86 3.27
CA PRO A 83 -2.76 1.95 3.85
C PRO A 83 -2.65 0.69 3.01
N HIS A 84 -1.43 0.19 2.86
CA HIS A 84 -1.15 -1.00 2.07
C HIS A 84 0.03 -1.76 2.66
N ALA A 85 -0.03 -3.08 2.55
CA ALA A 85 1.01 -3.96 3.04
C ALA A 85 1.04 -5.24 2.21
N SER A 86 2.22 -5.84 2.08
CA SER A 86 2.31 -7.22 1.59
C SER A 86 2.07 -8.20 2.73
N PHE A 87 1.46 -9.34 2.42
CA PHE A 87 1.22 -10.40 3.38
C PHE A 87 1.63 -11.75 2.81
N MET A 88 1.96 -12.69 3.71
CA MET A 88 2.23 -14.08 3.33
C MET A 88 0.93 -14.72 2.89
N ASN A 89 0.83 -15.10 1.62
CA ASN A 89 -0.34 -15.80 1.12
C ASN A 89 -0.26 -17.29 1.48
N PRO A 90 -1.20 -17.83 2.29
CA PRO A 90 -1.20 -19.26 2.64
C PRO A 90 -1.29 -20.17 1.41
N ASN A 91 -1.90 -19.69 0.32
CA ASN A 91 -2.04 -20.42 -0.93
C ASN A 91 -0.86 -20.22 -1.91
N GLY A 92 0.16 -19.44 -1.51
CA GLY A 92 1.33 -19.10 -2.33
C GLY A 92 2.58 -19.94 -2.06
N THR A 93 2.47 -21.01 -1.26
CA THR A 93 3.65 -21.79 -0.88
C THR A 93 4.26 -22.49 -2.10
N GLY A 94 5.57 -22.33 -2.29
CA GLY A 94 6.31 -22.93 -3.40
C GLY A 94 6.15 -22.23 -4.75
N THR A 95 5.50 -21.06 -4.80
CA THR A 95 5.45 -20.24 -6.01
C THR A 95 6.72 -19.42 -6.18
N GLU A 96 6.95 -18.88 -7.38
CA GLU A 96 8.07 -17.97 -7.62
C GLU A 96 7.99 -16.73 -6.74
N ALA A 97 9.15 -16.19 -6.38
CA ALA A 97 9.25 -14.98 -5.56
C ALA A 97 8.57 -13.81 -6.28
N ARG A 98 7.80 -13.01 -5.53
CA ARG A 98 7.12 -11.84 -6.11
C ARG A 98 8.12 -10.84 -6.68
N HIS A 99 7.94 -10.51 -7.95
CA HIS A 99 8.53 -9.34 -8.60
C HIS A 99 7.45 -8.32 -8.94
N SER A 100 7.63 -7.07 -8.53
CA SER A 100 6.65 -6.00 -8.75
C SER A 100 7.31 -4.65 -8.95
N VAL A 101 6.54 -3.69 -9.47
CA VAL A 101 6.96 -2.31 -9.64
C VAL A 101 5.93 -1.36 -9.05
N GLU A 102 6.41 -0.32 -8.39
CA GLU A 102 5.62 0.83 -7.94
C GLU A 102 6.05 2.07 -8.72
N ALA A 103 5.07 2.80 -9.26
CA ALA A 103 5.27 4.12 -9.84
C ALA A 103 4.44 5.14 -9.07
N ARG A 104 5.08 6.24 -8.62
CA ARG A 104 4.40 7.32 -7.90
C ARG A 104 4.08 8.46 -8.85
N LEU A 105 2.81 8.85 -8.85
CA LEU A 105 2.29 9.96 -9.63
C LEU A 105 2.02 11.11 -8.67
N VAL A 106 2.73 12.21 -8.86
CA VAL A 106 2.58 13.43 -8.06
C VAL A 106 2.05 14.52 -8.99
N VAL A 107 1.02 15.22 -8.54
CA VAL A 107 0.38 16.30 -9.28
C VAL A 107 0.57 17.58 -8.49
N PHE A 108 1.00 18.63 -9.18
CA PHE A 108 1.12 20.00 -8.67
C PHE A 108 0.23 20.89 -9.54
N TRP A 109 -0.51 21.79 -8.90
CA TRP A 109 -1.45 22.70 -9.54
C TRP A 109 -1.57 23.98 -8.70
N ASP A 110 -1.98 25.08 -9.33
CA ASP A 110 -2.06 26.43 -8.75
C ASP A 110 -3.47 26.78 -8.26
#